data_AF-A0A1M4PNC5-F1
#
_entry.id   AF-A0A1M4PNC5-F1
#
_cell.length_a   1.000
_cell.length_b   1.000
_cell.length_c   1.000
_cell.angle_alpha   90.00
_cell.angle_beta   90.00
_cell.angle_gamma   90.00
#
_symmetry.space_group_name_H-M   'P 1'
#
loop_
_entity.id
_entity.type
_entity.pdbx_description
1 polymer ?
#
loop_
_entity_poly.entity_id
_entity_poly.type
_entity_poly.pdbx_seq_one_letter_code
_entity_poly.pdbx_strand_id
1 'polypeptide(L)'
;MKRSFTNFLFLVIILWILVGIIKYPKLSLDSSYEGLLIWFNIIIPSLLPFFIVTEVLTAIGFVDLVGRFLEPLMKPLFNTPGASAFPLSMSLVSGYPIGAKIVSNLRKKNIISKIEAERTICFSSYIGSSIYARCSSYRHVE
;
A
#
# COMPACT_ATOMS: atom_id res chain seq x y z
N MET A 1 -26.55 4.93 22.05
CA MET A 1 -26.64 3.55 22.58
C MET A 1 -25.83 2.50 21.79
N LYS A 2 -25.92 2.41 20.45
CA LYS A 2 -25.23 1.35 19.66
C LYS A 2 -23.70 1.28 19.85
N ARG A 3 -22.98 2.41 19.89
CA ARG A 3 -21.52 2.45 20.13
C ARG A 3 -21.09 1.86 21.48
N SER A 4 -21.88 2.05 22.54
CA SER A 4 -21.55 1.52 23.87
C SER A 4 -21.63 -0.01 23.90
N PHE A 5 -22.67 -0.57 23.26
CA PHE A 5 -22.84 -2.02 23.16
C PHE A 5 -21.74 -2.69 22.32
N THR A 6 -21.36 -2.08 21.18
CA THR A 6 -20.25 -2.58 20.35
C THR A 6 -18.92 -2.56 21.12
N ASN A 7 -18.63 -1.50 21.87
CA ASN A 7 -17.41 -1.41 22.67
C ASN A 7 -17.40 -2.46 23.80
N PHE A 8 -18.53 -2.68 24.46
CA PHE A 8 -18.67 -3.73 25.47
C PHE A 8 -18.42 -5.12 24.89
N LEU A 9 -18.98 -5.41 23.71
CA LEU A 9 -18.74 -6.67 23.01
C LEU A 9 -17.25 -6.87 22.68
N PHE A 10 -16.57 -5.84 22.15
CA PHE A 10 -15.13 -5.91 21.89
C PHE A 10 -14.31 -6.17 23.16
N LEU A 11 -14.66 -5.51 24.27
CA LEU A 11 -14.02 -5.74 25.57
C LEU A 11 -14.15 -7.17 26.05
N VAL A 12 -15.34 -7.77 25.95
CA VAL A 12 -15.58 -9.16 26.35
C VAL A 12 -14.75 -10.12 25.48
N ILE A 13 -14.67 -9.88 24.17
CA ILE A 13 -13.84 -10.69 23.25
C ILE A 13 -12.36 -10.60 23.64
N ILE A 14 -11.85 -9.40 23.88
CA ILE A 14 -10.43 -9.19 24.26
C ILE A 14 -10.12 -9.89 25.59
N LEU A 15 -10.99 -9.74 26.60
CA LEU A 15 -10.83 -10.42 27.89
C LEU A 15 -10.85 -11.94 27.74
N TRP A 16 -11.70 -12.47 26.88
CA TRP A 16 -11.76 -13.91 26.62
C TRP A 16 -10.47 -14.43 25.97
N ILE A 17 -9.92 -13.71 24.99
CA ILE A 17 -8.62 -14.04 24.37
C ILE A 17 -7.50 -14.00 25.41
N LEU A 18 -7.45 -12.96 26.27
CA LEU A 18 -6.45 -12.82 27.33
C LEU A 18 -6.48 -14.00 28.31
N VAL A 19 -7.67 -14.42 28.74
CA VAL A 19 -7.82 -15.60 29.59
C VAL A 19 -7.31 -16.86 28.88
N GLY A 20 -7.55 -16.98 27.57
CA GLY A 20 -7.00 -18.06 26.74
C GLY A 20 -5.47 -18.09 26.73
N ILE A 21 -4.81 -16.94 26.55
CA ILE A 21 -3.34 -16.80 26.57
C ILE A 21 -2.78 -17.19 27.95
N ILE A 22 -3.41 -16.73 29.04
CA ILE A 22 -2.96 -17.04 30.41
C ILE A 22 -3.13 -18.53 30.73
N LYS A 23 -4.21 -19.17 30.26
CA LYS A 23 -4.46 -20.60 30.49
C LYS A 23 -3.55 -21.51 29.65
N TYR A 24 -3.21 -21.11 28.43
CA TYR A 24 -2.41 -21.92 27.49
C TYR A 24 -1.18 -21.16 26.97
N PRO A 25 -0.23 -20.78 27.86
CA PRO A 25 0.90 -19.94 27.47
C PRO A 25 1.85 -20.63 26.49
N LYS A 26 2.04 -21.95 26.63
CA LYS A 26 2.88 -22.74 25.70
C LYS A 26 2.35 -22.70 24.28
N LEU A 27 1.06 -23.00 24.09
CA LEU A 27 0.42 -22.95 22.77
C LEU A 27 0.50 -21.55 22.14
N SER A 28 0.32 -20.50 22.94
CA SER A 28 0.44 -19.11 22.47
C SER A 28 1.87 -18.77 22.04
N LEU A 29 2.88 -19.23 22.79
CA LEU A 29 4.29 -19.00 22.48
C LEU A 29 4.73 -19.80 21.25
N ASP A 30 4.40 -21.08 21.20
CA ASP A 30 4.74 -21.97 20.08
C ASP A 30 4.13 -21.43 18.77
N SER A 31 2.86 -21.02 18.80
CA SER A 31 2.20 -20.41 17.62
C SER A 31 2.86 -19.10 17.19
N SER A 32 3.31 -18.27 18.15
CA SER A 32 4.01 -17.03 17.84
C SER A 32 5.40 -17.30 17.26
N TYR A 33 6.09 -18.31 17.76
CA TYR A 33 7.40 -18.75 17.29
C TYR A 33 7.33 -19.30 15.87
N GLU A 34 6.35 -20.16 15.57
CA GLU A 34 6.10 -20.63 14.21
C GLU A 34 5.78 -19.48 13.25
N GLY A 35 4.93 -18.53 13.68
CA GLY A 35 4.66 -17.32 12.90
C GLY A 35 5.93 -16.50 12.61
N LEU A 36 6.82 -16.38 13.60
CA LEU A 36 8.11 -15.71 13.45
C LEU A 36 9.03 -16.45 12.47
N LEU A 37 9.10 -17.78 12.56
CA LEU A 37 9.90 -18.61 11.65
C LEU A 37 9.41 -18.49 10.21
N ILE A 38 8.10 -18.52 9.98
CA ILE A 38 7.51 -18.30 8.65
C ILE A 38 7.91 -16.92 8.13
N TRP A 39 7.75 -15.88 8.95
CA TRP A 39 8.11 -14.52 8.56
C TRP A 39 9.60 -14.40 8.21
N PHE A 40 10.48 -14.94 9.03
CA PHE A 40 11.93 -14.84 8.81
C PHE A 40 12.41 -15.70 7.63
N ASN A 41 11.96 -16.94 7.52
CA ASN A 41 12.47 -17.89 6.53
C ASN A 41 11.80 -17.77 5.15
N ILE A 42 10.61 -17.17 5.07
CA ILE A 42 9.86 -17.08 3.81
C ILE A 42 9.68 -15.62 3.41
N ILE A 43 9.14 -14.79 4.31
CA ILE A 43 8.72 -13.42 3.95
C ILE A 43 9.94 -12.51 3.70
N ILE A 44 10.94 -12.51 4.59
CA ILE A 44 12.15 -11.70 4.38
C ILE A 44 12.89 -12.08 3.08
N PRO A 45 13.30 -13.34 2.85
CA PRO A 45 14.09 -13.70 1.68
C PRO A 45 13.33 -13.58 0.36
N SER A 46 12.00 -13.57 0.38
CA SER A 46 11.19 -13.32 -0.83
C SER A 46 10.95 -11.84 -1.11
N LEU A 47 10.68 -11.03 -0.10
CA LEU A 47 10.42 -9.59 -0.27
C LEU A 47 11.69 -8.78 -0.53
N LEU A 48 12.82 -9.16 0.08
CA LEU A 48 14.05 -8.39 -0.03
C LEU A 48 14.58 -8.32 -1.48
N PRO A 49 14.69 -9.43 -2.25
CA PRO A 49 15.10 -9.37 -3.64
C PRO A 49 14.15 -8.53 -4.50
N PHE A 50 12.84 -8.65 -4.27
CA PHE A 50 11.84 -7.85 -4.96
C PHE A 50 12.03 -6.34 -4.71
N PHE A 51 12.30 -5.93 -3.47
CA PHE A 51 12.60 -4.53 -3.14
C PHE A 51 13.87 -4.04 -3.79
N ILE A 52 14.94 -4.85 -3.78
CA ILE A 52 16.21 -4.51 -4.43
C ILE A 52 15.99 -4.30 -5.94
N VAL A 53 15.33 -5.25 -6.61
CA VAL A 53 15.04 -5.16 -8.05
C VAL A 53 14.20 -3.93 -8.37
N THR A 54 13.16 -3.65 -7.58
CA THR A 54 12.30 -2.47 -7.77
C THR A 54 13.09 -1.16 -7.66
N GLU A 55 13.97 -1.04 -6.65
CA GLU A 55 14.82 0.14 -6.47
C GLU A 55 15.84 0.27 -7.60
N VAL A 56 16.47 -0.85 -8.04
CA VAL A 56 17.39 -0.85 -9.19
C VAL A 56 16.67 -0.40 -10.46
N LEU A 57 15.50 -0.97 -10.77
CA LEU A 57 14.69 -0.58 -11.93
C LEU A 57 14.28 0.91 -11.90
N THR A 58 13.99 1.43 -10.71
CA THR A 58 13.67 2.84 -10.49
C THR A 58 14.90 3.75 -10.62
N ALA A 59 16.08 3.27 -10.21
CA ALA A 59 17.34 4.00 -10.29
C ALA A 59 17.85 4.11 -11.73
N ILE A 60 17.70 3.06 -12.54
CA ILE A 60 18.11 3.05 -13.95
C ILE A 60 17.12 3.77 -14.90
N GLY A 61 15.98 4.26 -14.38
CA GLY A 61 14.97 4.97 -15.19
C GLY A 61 14.09 4.08 -16.07
N PHE A 62 14.12 2.75 -15.87
CA PHE A 62 13.23 1.82 -16.60
C PHE A 62 11.74 2.14 -16.36
N VAL A 63 11.44 2.56 -15.14
CA VAL A 63 10.12 3.04 -14.71
C VAL A 63 9.62 4.18 -15.58
N ASP A 64 10.48 5.14 -15.91
CA ASP A 64 10.12 6.31 -16.72
C ASP A 64 9.90 5.93 -18.19
N LEU A 65 10.68 4.98 -18.70
CA LEU A 65 10.53 4.43 -20.06
C LEU A 65 9.17 3.75 -20.22
N VAL A 66 8.83 2.85 -19.32
CA VAL A 66 7.52 2.16 -19.29
C VAL A 66 6.40 3.17 -19.07
N GLY A 67 6.61 4.14 -18.19
CA GLY A 67 5.66 5.21 -17.94
C GLY A 67 5.34 6.03 -19.20
N ARG A 68 6.33 6.42 -19.99
CA ARG A 68 6.11 7.12 -21.28
C ARG A 68 5.33 6.28 -22.28
N PHE A 69 5.55 4.97 -22.32
CA PHE A 69 4.78 4.07 -23.18
C PHE A 69 3.30 3.97 -22.75
N LEU A 70 3.03 4.07 -21.44
CA LEU A 70 1.69 4.04 -20.85
C LEU A 70 1.03 5.43 -20.73
N GLU A 71 1.75 6.51 -21.03
CA GLU A 71 1.25 7.88 -21.09
C GLU A 71 -0.03 8.07 -21.94
N PRO A 72 -0.15 7.49 -23.16
CA PRO A 72 -1.37 7.63 -23.96
C PRO A 72 -2.61 7.00 -23.31
N LEU A 73 -2.44 6.05 -22.38
CA LEU A 73 -3.53 5.48 -21.61
C LEU A 73 -3.82 6.29 -20.34
N MET A 74 -2.78 6.79 -19.67
CA MET A 74 -2.93 7.52 -18.40
C MET A 74 -3.53 8.91 -18.53
N LYS A 75 -3.15 9.67 -19.57
CA LYS A 75 -3.67 11.01 -19.79
C LYS A 75 -5.20 11.06 -19.90
N PRO A 76 -5.86 10.27 -20.78
CA PRO A 76 -7.31 10.33 -20.91
C PRO A 76 -8.05 9.73 -19.71
N LEU A 77 -7.48 8.73 -19.04
CA LEU A 77 -8.18 8.03 -17.94
C LEU A 77 -8.05 8.73 -16.59
N PHE A 78 -6.88 9.31 -16.29
CA PHE A 78 -6.53 9.79 -14.95
C PHE A 78 -6.01 11.23 -14.90
N ASN A 79 -5.76 11.88 -16.04
CA ASN A 79 -5.13 13.20 -16.14
C ASN A 79 -3.85 13.31 -15.28
N THR A 80 -2.98 12.31 -15.42
CA THR A 80 -1.66 12.21 -14.76
C THR A 80 -0.58 11.85 -15.78
N PRO A 81 0.68 12.23 -15.54
CA PRO A 81 1.80 11.92 -16.42
C PRO A 81 2.03 10.40 -16.49
N GLY A 82 2.65 9.93 -17.58
CA GLY A 82 2.93 8.50 -17.78
C GLY A 82 3.74 7.87 -16.64
N ALA A 83 4.58 8.64 -15.94
CA ALA A 83 5.31 8.19 -14.75
C ALA A 83 4.40 7.64 -13.63
N SER A 84 3.12 8.05 -13.59
CA SER A 84 2.12 7.55 -12.64
C SER A 84 1.65 6.12 -12.93
N ALA A 85 2.01 5.55 -14.09
CA ALA A 85 1.56 4.22 -14.49
C ALA A 85 2.26 3.14 -13.68
N PHE A 86 3.54 3.35 -13.38
CA PHE A 86 4.34 2.41 -12.61
C PHE A 86 3.90 2.28 -11.15
N PRO A 87 3.65 3.37 -10.38
CA PRO A 87 3.01 3.26 -9.08
C PRO A 87 1.66 2.52 -9.13
N LEU A 88 0.84 2.78 -10.15
CA LEU A 88 -0.44 2.08 -10.33
C LEU A 88 -0.24 0.57 -10.53
N SER A 89 0.62 0.16 -11.47
CA SER A 89 0.93 -1.26 -11.71
C SER A 89 1.53 -1.93 -10.47
N MET A 90 2.46 -1.28 -9.79
CA MET A 90 3.08 -1.82 -8.57
C MET A 90 2.07 -1.96 -7.44
N SER A 91 1.14 -1.03 -7.29
CA SER A 91 0.05 -1.17 -6.33
C SER A 91 -0.92 -2.30 -6.64
N LEU A 92 -1.18 -2.57 -7.92
CA LEU A 92 -1.99 -3.70 -8.35
C LEU A 92 -1.32 -5.03 -7.97
N VAL A 93 0.00 -5.12 -8.14
CA VAL A 93 0.77 -6.34 -7.85
C VAL A 93 1.05 -6.51 -6.35
N SER A 94 1.38 -5.43 -5.64
CA SER A 94 2.04 -5.50 -4.33
C SER A 94 1.36 -4.69 -3.22
N GLY A 95 0.27 -3.99 -3.53
CA GLY A 95 -0.56 -3.31 -2.53
C GLY A 95 0.04 -2.04 -1.92
N TYR A 96 -0.50 -1.65 -0.76
CA TYR A 96 -0.54 -0.26 -0.29
C TYR A 96 0.73 0.34 0.36
N PRO A 97 1.79 -0.36 0.78
CA PRO A 97 3.00 0.39 1.15
C PRO A 97 3.85 0.77 -0.08
N ILE A 98 3.87 -0.08 -1.11
CA ILE A 98 4.87 0.00 -2.17
C ILE A 98 4.51 1.09 -3.18
N GLY A 99 3.28 1.13 -3.67
CA GLY A 99 2.85 2.19 -4.58
C GLY A 99 2.96 3.59 -3.96
N ALA A 100 2.54 3.75 -2.71
CA ALA A 100 2.66 5.01 -1.99
C ALA A 100 4.12 5.46 -1.84
N LYS A 101 5.05 4.54 -1.55
CA LYS A 101 6.49 4.81 -1.50
C LYS A 101 7.01 5.29 -2.87
N ILE A 102 6.60 4.62 -3.95
CA ILE A 102 7.01 4.99 -5.32
C ILE A 102 6.49 6.39 -5.67
N VAL A 103 5.20 6.71 -5.40
CA VAL A 103 4.67 8.06 -5.65
C VAL A 103 5.43 9.11 -4.83
N SER A 104 5.73 8.83 -3.57
CA SER A 104 6.55 9.72 -2.73
C SER A 104 7.93 9.97 -3.34
N ASN A 105 8.59 8.92 -3.85
CA ASN A 105 9.89 9.03 -4.51
C ASN A 105 9.81 9.85 -5.80
N LEU A 106 8.80 9.64 -6.65
CA LEU A 106 8.59 10.44 -7.86
C LEU A 106 8.39 11.92 -7.53
N ARG A 107 7.64 12.23 -6.46
CA ARG A 107 7.44 13.60 -5.98
C ARG A 107 8.74 14.23 -5.46
N LYS A 108 9.54 13.48 -4.67
CA LYS A 108 10.85 13.92 -4.16
C LYS A 108 11.84 14.22 -5.30
N LYS A 109 11.77 13.45 -6.38
CA LYS A 109 12.56 13.66 -7.61
C LYS A 109 11.98 14.76 -8.52
N ASN A 110 10.90 15.43 -8.13
CA ASN A 110 10.17 16.42 -8.94
C ASN A 110 9.75 15.91 -10.33
N ILE A 111 9.55 14.60 -10.48
CA ILE A 111 9.06 13.99 -11.73
C ILE A 111 7.55 14.25 -11.90
N ILE A 112 6.83 14.33 -10.77
CA ILE A 112 5.41 14.63 -10.71
C ILE A 112 5.16 15.81 -9.76
N SER A 113 4.16 16.63 -10.09
CA SER A 113 3.67 17.71 -9.25
C SER A 113 2.95 17.17 -8.01
N LYS A 114 2.67 18.06 -7.05
CA LYS A 114 1.89 17.71 -5.86
C LYS A 114 0.48 17.20 -6.23
N ILE A 115 -0.17 17.87 -7.17
CA ILE A 115 -1.54 17.53 -7.60
C ILE A 115 -1.55 16.18 -8.32
N GLU A 116 -0.57 15.93 -9.19
CA GLU A 116 -0.43 14.63 -9.87
C GLU A 116 -0.10 13.51 -8.88
N ALA A 117 0.72 13.77 -7.85
CA ALA A 117 1.01 12.81 -6.80
C ALA A 117 -0.24 12.47 -5.96
N GLU A 118 -1.04 13.48 -5.60
CA GLU A 118 -2.31 13.31 -4.88
C GLU A 118 -3.29 12.48 -5.72
N ARG A 119 -3.44 12.81 -7.01
CA ARG A 119 -4.25 12.02 -7.96
C ARG A 119 -3.74 10.58 -8.04
N THR A 120 -2.43 10.40 -8.20
CA THR A 120 -1.80 9.07 -8.36
C THR A 120 -2.01 8.18 -7.16
N ILE A 121 -1.82 8.70 -5.94
CA ILE A 121 -2.06 7.95 -4.70
C ILE A 121 -3.52 7.49 -4.60
N CYS A 122 -4.49 8.29 -5.05
CA CYS A 122 -5.90 7.94 -4.97
C CYS A 122 -6.28 6.69 -5.79
N PHE A 123 -5.75 6.54 -7.01
CA PHE A 123 -6.09 5.40 -7.87
C PHE A 123 -5.10 4.24 -7.77
N SER A 124 -3.85 4.51 -7.38
CA SER A 124 -2.86 3.47 -7.08
C SER A 124 -3.03 2.88 -5.68
N SER A 125 -4.16 3.03 -5.01
CA SER A 125 -4.39 2.43 -3.70
C SER A 125 -5.67 1.61 -3.75
N TYR A 126 -5.57 0.30 -3.47
CA TYR A 126 -6.76 -0.59 -3.40
C TYR A 126 -7.83 -0.10 -2.39
N ILE A 127 -7.49 0.84 -1.51
CA ILE A 127 -8.42 1.53 -0.60
C ILE A 127 -9.08 2.70 -1.35
N GLY A 128 -9.80 2.35 -2.42
CA GLY A 128 -10.50 3.27 -3.31
C GLY A 128 -11.90 3.70 -2.84
N SER A 129 -12.27 3.53 -1.56
CA SER A 129 -13.63 3.91 -1.10
C SER A 129 -13.67 5.16 -0.20
N SER A 130 -12.63 5.41 0.64
CA SER A 130 -12.63 6.60 1.52
C SER A 130 -11.83 7.78 0.94
N ILE A 131 -10.72 7.52 0.23
CA ILE A 131 -9.88 8.57 -0.39
C ILE A 131 -10.51 9.10 -1.69
N TYR A 132 -11.29 8.28 -2.40
CA TYR A 132 -11.93 8.66 -3.66
C TYR A 132 -12.90 9.84 -3.52
N ALA A 133 -13.60 9.95 -2.37
CA ALA A 133 -14.49 11.06 -2.07
C ALA A 133 -13.75 12.41 -1.97
N ARG A 134 -12.48 12.40 -1.57
CA ARG A 134 -11.62 13.60 -1.57
C ARG A 134 -11.00 13.86 -2.94
N CYS A 135 -10.78 12.81 -3.73
CA CYS A 135 -10.20 12.88 -5.07
C CYS A 135 -11.18 13.34 -6.17
N SER A 136 -12.49 13.15 -5.99
CA SER A 136 -13.53 13.73 -6.87
C SER A 136 -13.42 15.26 -6.99
N SER A 137 -12.90 15.95 -5.97
CA SER A 137 -12.71 17.40 -5.99
C SER A 137 -11.54 17.85 -6.88
N TYR A 138 -10.61 16.95 -7.22
CA TYR A 138 -9.41 17.27 -8.00
C TYR A 138 -9.53 16.93 -9.50
N ARG A 139 -10.65 16.32 -9.92
CA ARG A 139 -10.93 16.02 -11.34
C ARG A 139 -11.28 17.26 -12.16
N HIS A 140 -11.71 18.35 -11.51
CA HIS A 140 -12.11 19.62 -12.12
C HIS A 140 -11.10 20.76 -11.93
N VAL A 141 -9.90 20.46 -11.43
CA VAL A 141 -8.82 21.46 -11.32
C VAL A 141 -8.00 21.39 -12.60
N GLU A 142 -8.44 22.18 -13.57
CA GLU A 142 -7.66 22.78 -14.67
C GLU A 142 -7.91 24.29 -14.64
#